data_AF-A0A847M9G4-F1
#
_entry.id   AF-A0A847M9G4-F1
#
_cell.length_a   1.000
_cell.length_b   1.000
_cell.length_c   1.000
_cell.angle_alpha   90.00
_cell.angle_beta   90.00
_cell.angle_gamma   90.00
#
_symmetry.space_group_name_H-M   'P 1'
#
loop_
_entity.id
_entity.type
_entity.pdbx_description
1 polymer ?
#
loop_
_entity_poly.entity_id
_entity_poly.type
_entity_poly.pdbx_seq_one_letter_code
_entity_poly.pdbx_strand_id
1 'polypeptide(L)'
;MNDRERWPEPPVRPGVYHYQRLEGEWPTRFHLRVDPDGGGILIANAAKGVSLSTSGVLMAHELLEGRAHQSVITDVRRAFRGASYRQVEDDVLQVKQVLADLSAPGDKYPISNLSEPGLTDWEREMAAPLRADIVQGPPDTVKQMLQVLWEAGVPHAMFLAQPGDEAAQLPHLVEAAEDIGMIAGLRSVASWIGTDVVEDSAMAGLDHLDLVYVSHVAGQHDALAGAEDHDRVRDQIAQAKALELCPVAQVPLMESNAVAVDEIAQELAKIEVANIVFYALACPDDDEDAQTMGALPARTLPQIAALIEETSEDTLGRYLWAPPVRFDTSHTLAEQALAGPRTAGDVAIRVEADGSVFPPRGKKECAGNLLEDTWDTIWGSDCFRRYRERLEAPGRCRDCPDLLICAADCPKDPSGWSDDREGEEHQ
;
A
#
# COMPACT_ATOMS: atom_id res chain seq x y z
N MET A 1 16.46 -9.32 37.25
CA MET A 1 17.59 -9.34 36.31
C MET A 1 17.01 -9.26 34.91
N ASN A 2 16.90 -8.02 34.41
CA ASN A 2 17.17 -7.60 33.04
C ASN A 2 16.67 -6.17 32.94
N ASP A 3 17.55 -5.23 33.32
CA ASP A 3 17.60 -3.93 32.66
C ASP A 3 17.75 -4.22 31.17
N ARG A 4 16.64 -4.28 30.43
CA ARG A 4 16.68 -3.97 29.01
C ARG A 4 17.14 -2.52 28.97
N GLU A 5 18.30 -2.26 28.38
CA GLU A 5 18.77 -0.90 28.07
C GLU A 5 17.58 -0.08 27.57
N ARG A 6 17.07 0.81 28.43
CA ARG A 6 16.08 1.81 28.00
C ARG A 6 16.83 2.71 27.05
N TRP A 7 16.59 2.53 25.75
CA TRP A 7 16.94 3.55 24.77
C TRP A 7 16.41 4.90 25.28
N PRO A 8 17.18 5.98 25.18
CA PRO A 8 16.68 7.32 25.54
C PRO A 8 15.38 7.59 24.77
N GLU A 9 14.39 8.21 25.43
CA GLU A 9 13.14 8.58 24.77
C GLU A 9 13.44 9.37 23.48
N PRO A 10 12.77 9.04 22.36
CA PRO A 10 13.05 9.69 21.10
C PRO A 10 12.76 11.20 21.20
N PRO A 11 13.55 12.07 20.53
CA PRO A 11 13.37 13.52 20.61
C PRO A 11 12.00 14.00 20.11
N VAL A 12 11.38 13.23 19.21
CA VAL A 12 10.02 13.43 18.70
C VAL A 12 9.18 12.25 19.17
N ARG A 13 7.97 12.51 19.68
CA ARG A 13 7.10 11.43 20.19
C ARG A 13 6.61 10.57 19.03
N PRO A 14 6.44 9.25 19.22
CA PRO A 14 5.79 8.38 18.24
C PRO A 14 4.39 8.87 17.85
N GLY A 15 3.99 8.61 16.60
CA GLY A 15 2.71 9.03 16.03
C GLY A 15 2.84 9.56 14.61
N VAL A 16 1.72 9.96 14.01
CA VAL A 16 1.68 10.59 12.68
C VAL A 16 1.46 12.09 12.84
N TYR A 17 2.36 12.87 12.24
CA TYR A 17 2.31 14.32 12.20
C TYR A 17 1.95 14.76 10.78
N HIS A 18 0.82 15.46 10.65
CA HIS A 18 0.32 15.99 9.39
C HIS A 18 0.66 17.48 9.27
N TYR A 19 1.21 17.89 8.13
CA TYR A 19 1.57 19.28 7.83
C TYR A 19 1.02 19.69 6.47
N GLN A 20 0.48 20.90 6.39
CA GLN A 20 0.16 21.57 5.13
C GLN A 20 1.07 22.79 4.95
N ARG A 21 1.79 22.84 3.83
CA ARG A 21 2.77 23.88 3.53
C ARG A 21 2.67 24.36 2.10
N LEU A 22 3.14 25.59 1.87
CA LEU A 22 3.43 26.07 0.53
C LEU A 22 4.90 25.83 0.25
N GLU A 23 5.21 24.88 -0.62
CA GLU A 23 6.56 24.65 -1.13
C GLU A 23 6.65 25.32 -2.51
N GLY A 24 7.24 26.51 -2.55
CA GLY A 24 7.13 27.40 -3.71
C GLY A 24 5.71 27.94 -3.87
N GLU A 25 5.05 27.61 -4.97
CA GLU A 25 3.66 28.00 -5.26
C GLU A 25 2.65 26.87 -5.01
N TRP A 26 3.11 25.68 -4.62
CA TRP A 26 2.28 24.48 -4.54
C TRP A 26 1.92 24.14 -3.08
N PRO A 27 0.62 23.96 -2.77
CA PRO A 27 0.24 23.36 -1.50
C PRO A 27 0.72 21.91 -1.48
N THR A 28 1.52 21.58 -0.47
CA THR A 28 2.09 20.26 -0.24
C THR A 28 1.64 19.75 1.11
N ARG A 29 1.11 18.53 1.11
CA ARG A 29 0.72 17.81 2.31
C ARG A 29 1.84 16.85 2.71
N PHE A 30 2.31 16.92 3.94
CA PHE A 30 3.31 15.99 4.47
C PHE A 30 2.73 15.15 5.62
N HIS A 31 3.16 13.89 5.67
CA HIS A 31 2.94 12.99 6.79
C HIS A 31 4.29 12.51 7.29
N LEU A 32 4.66 12.92 8.50
CA LEU A 32 5.81 12.37 9.20
C LEU A 32 5.31 11.37 10.23
N ARG A 33 5.48 10.08 9.95
CA ARG A 33 5.28 9.02 10.93
C ARG A 33 6.55 8.82 11.73
N VAL A 34 6.42 8.72 13.05
CA VAL A 34 7.50 8.41 13.99
C VAL A 34 7.18 7.10 14.69
N ASP A 35 8.09 6.13 14.58
CA ASP A 35 7.99 4.81 15.19
C ASP A 35 8.57 4.79 16.62
N PRO A 36 8.33 3.73 17.42
CA PRO A 36 8.75 3.64 18.82
C PRO A 36 10.28 3.67 19.02
N ASP A 37 11.04 3.22 18.02
CA ASP A 37 12.51 3.29 17.98
C ASP A 37 13.03 4.72 17.70
N GLY A 38 12.13 5.65 17.40
CA GLY A 38 12.42 7.04 17.05
C GLY A 38 12.76 7.27 15.59
N GLY A 39 12.91 6.22 14.79
CA GLY A 39 12.95 6.30 13.33
C GLY A 39 11.58 6.71 12.78
N GLY A 40 11.51 6.93 11.46
CA GLY A 40 10.26 7.42 10.89
C GLY A 40 10.18 7.34 9.38
N ILE A 41 9.01 7.65 8.85
CA ILE A 41 8.76 7.76 7.41
C ILE A 41 8.17 9.13 7.17
N LEU A 42 8.75 9.84 6.21
CA LEU A 42 8.19 11.08 5.70
C LEU A 42 7.56 10.82 4.33
N ILE A 43 6.31 11.20 4.17
CA ILE A 43 5.51 11.08 2.95
C ILE A 43 5.09 12.49 2.53
N ALA A 44 5.02 12.76 1.23
CA ALA A 44 4.47 14.02 0.71
C ALA A 44 3.43 13.76 -0.39
N ASN A 45 2.29 14.46 -0.38
CA ASN A 45 1.22 14.43 -1.40
C ASN A 45 0.67 13.04 -1.72
N ALA A 46 0.59 12.15 -0.73
CA ALA A 46 0.33 10.72 -0.92
C ALA A 46 1.32 9.98 -1.83
N ALA A 47 2.31 10.74 -2.31
CA ALA A 47 3.39 10.59 -3.25
C ALA A 47 4.37 9.44 -3.08
N LYS A 48 5.59 9.90 -2.84
CA LYS A 48 6.74 9.16 -2.40
C LYS A 48 6.85 9.32 -0.88
N GLY A 49 7.60 8.43 -0.28
CA GLY A 49 8.13 8.70 1.03
C GLY A 49 9.50 8.06 1.23
N VAL A 50 10.11 8.44 2.34
CA VAL A 50 11.50 8.19 2.63
C VAL A 50 11.62 7.72 4.07
N SER A 51 12.45 6.71 4.28
CA SER A 51 12.82 6.28 5.63
C SER A 51 13.81 7.26 6.24
N LEU A 52 13.56 7.64 7.48
CA LEU A 52 14.37 8.56 8.27
C LEU A 52 14.92 7.84 9.50
N SER A 53 16.20 8.08 9.78
CA SER A 53 16.79 7.77 11.08
C SER A 53 16.21 8.67 12.18
N THR A 54 16.50 8.38 13.45
CA THR A 54 16.03 9.22 14.58
C THR A 54 16.48 10.68 14.47
N SER A 55 17.69 10.94 13.96
CA SER A 55 18.16 12.30 13.72
C SER A 55 17.45 12.93 12.52
N GLY A 56 17.20 12.17 11.45
CA GLY A 56 16.43 12.60 10.29
C GLY A 56 14.99 12.98 10.66
N VAL A 57 14.33 12.22 11.55
CA VAL A 57 13.00 12.53 12.07
C VAL A 57 13.00 13.87 12.80
N LEU A 58 13.94 14.10 13.72
CA LEU A 58 14.03 15.38 14.43
C LEU A 58 14.26 16.55 13.46
N MET A 59 15.16 16.38 12.48
CA MET A 59 15.43 17.40 11.46
C MET A 59 14.16 17.69 10.64
N ALA A 60 13.50 16.66 10.11
CA ALA A 60 12.30 16.81 9.29
C ALA A 60 11.17 17.47 10.07
N HIS A 61 10.89 17.00 11.29
CA HIS A 61 9.90 17.57 12.20
C HIS A 61 10.15 19.06 12.43
N GLU A 62 11.37 19.45 12.85
CA GLU A 62 11.66 20.86 13.11
C GLU A 62 11.61 21.74 11.86
N LEU A 63 12.06 21.22 10.71
CA LEU A 63 11.99 21.95 9.45
C LEU A 63 10.53 22.17 9.03
N LEU A 64 9.66 21.16 9.22
CA LEU A 64 8.21 21.21 8.97
C LEU A 64 7.44 22.08 9.98
N GLU A 65 7.97 22.25 11.20
CA GLU A 65 7.52 23.25 12.19
C GLU A 65 8.03 24.67 11.89
N GLY A 66 8.86 24.84 10.87
CA GLY A 66 9.33 26.16 10.42
C GLY A 66 10.47 26.72 11.24
N ARG A 67 11.20 25.86 11.95
CA ARG A 67 12.34 26.25 12.77
C ARG A 67 13.48 26.74 11.89
N ALA A 68 14.19 27.76 12.37
CA ALA A 68 15.33 28.32 11.67
C ALA A 68 16.48 27.29 11.58
N HIS A 69 17.17 27.27 10.44
CA HIS A 69 18.26 26.32 10.15
C HIS A 69 19.28 26.17 11.30
N GLN A 70 19.71 27.29 11.90
CA GLN A 70 20.67 27.29 13.00
C GLN A 70 20.11 26.66 14.30
N SER A 71 18.82 26.81 14.55
CA SER A 71 18.13 26.22 15.69
C SER A 71 18.05 24.71 15.54
N VAL A 72 17.73 24.21 14.33
CA VAL A 72 17.71 22.77 14.03
C VAL A 72 19.06 22.13 14.31
N ILE A 73 20.16 22.72 13.78
CA ILE A 73 21.52 22.23 14.05
C ILE A 73 21.83 22.19 15.55
N THR A 74 21.42 23.23 16.29
CA THR A 74 21.68 23.32 17.74
C THR A 74 20.96 22.21 18.50
N ASP A 75 19.72 21.92 18.14
CA ASP A 75 18.89 20.96 18.85
C ASP A 75 19.25 19.52 18.48
N VAL A 76 19.58 19.25 17.22
CA VAL A 76 20.17 17.95 16.79
C VAL A 76 21.48 17.69 17.54
N ARG A 77 22.39 18.66 17.63
CA ARG A 77 23.65 18.48 18.38
C ARG A 77 23.45 18.31 19.89
N ARG A 78 22.34 18.85 20.43
CA ARG A 78 21.97 18.64 21.84
C ARG A 78 21.46 17.21 22.06
N ALA A 79 20.65 16.70 21.14
CA ALA A 79 20.04 15.37 21.21
C ALA A 79 21.05 14.25 20.88
N PHE A 80 21.91 14.45 19.89
CA PHE A 80 22.87 13.44 19.40
C PHE A 80 24.31 13.89 19.65
N ARG A 81 24.95 13.30 20.66
CA ARG A 81 26.35 13.62 21.02
C ARG A 81 27.33 12.95 20.07
N GLY A 82 28.44 13.64 19.76
CA GLY A 82 29.57 13.09 19.01
C GLY A 82 29.68 13.56 17.56
N ALA A 83 28.61 14.10 16.98
CA ALA A 83 28.66 14.69 15.64
C ALA A 83 29.31 16.09 15.66
N SER A 84 30.16 16.37 14.66
CA SER A 84 30.70 17.71 14.43
C SER A 84 29.60 18.65 13.91
N TYR A 85 29.81 19.96 14.07
CA TYR A 85 28.87 20.96 13.53
C TYR A 85 28.64 20.77 12.02
N ARG A 86 29.74 20.56 11.28
CA ARG A 86 29.71 20.42 9.82
C ARG A 86 28.89 19.20 9.38
N GLN A 87 29.07 18.06 10.05
CA GLN A 87 28.27 16.86 9.75
C GLN A 87 26.78 17.12 9.93
N VAL A 88 26.38 17.73 11.05
CA VAL A 88 24.96 18.03 11.30
C VAL A 88 24.40 19.06 10.31
N GLU A 89 25.21 20.04 9.91
CA GLU A 89 24.83 21.01 8.88
C GLU A 89 24.61 20.33 7.53
N ASP A 90 25.52 19.45 7.12
CA ASP A 90 25.40 18.65 5.89
C ASP A 90 24.15 17.75 5.93
N ASP A 91 23.88 17.07 7.05
CA ASP A 91 22.68 16.23 7.24
C ASP A 91 21.38 17.05 7.16
N VAL A 92 21.34 18.24 7.78
CA VAL A 92 20.16 19.12 7.72
C VAL A 92 19.93 19.61 6.29
N LEU A 93 20.99 19.88 5.53
CA LEU A 93 20.87 20.23 4.11
C LEU A 93 20.35 19.06 3.28
N GLN A 94 20.79 17.82 3.57
CA GLN A 94 20.27 16.63 2.93
C GLN A 94 18.77 16.44 3.19
N VAL A 95 18.31 16.58 4.44
CA VAL A 95 16.88 16.47 4.77
C VAL A 95 16.05 17.58 4.10
N LYS A 96 16.58 18.80 3.99
CA LYS A 96 15.94 19.88 3.20
C LYS A 96 15.82 19.52 1.72
N GLN A 97 16.85 18.91 1.15
CA GLN A 97 16.81 18.48 -0.24
C GLN A 97 15.75 17.38 -0.43
N VAL A 98 15.69 16.40 0.46
CA VAL A 98 14.65 15.37 0.48
C VAL A 98 13.26 15.97 0.57
N LEU A 99 13.03 16.95 1.44
CA LEU A 99 11.75 17.67 1.52
C LEU A 99 11.40 18.35 0.19
N ALA A 100 12.36 19.03 -0.43
CA ALA A 100 12.15 19.68 -1.72
C ALA A 100 11.86 18.67 -2.85
N ASP A 101 12.59 17.56 -2.89
CA ASP A 101 12.44 16.50 -3.90
C ASP A 101 11.09 15.78 -3.78
N LEU A 102 10.61 15.57 -2.55
CA LEU A 102 9.29 15.00 -2.26
C LEU A 102 8.14 15.95 -2.63
N SER A 103 8.37 17.26 -2.56
CA SER A 103 7.38 18.30 -2.86
C SER A 103 7.36 18.74 -4.31
N ALA A 104 8.41 18.43 -5.06
CA ALA A 104 8.53 18.81 -6.46
C ALA A 104 7.35 18.23 -7.25
N PRO A 105 6.72 19.02 -8.14
CA PRO A 105 5.70 18.51 -9.06
C PRO A 105 6.28 17.34 -9.84
N GLY A 106 5.67 16.18 -9.66
CA GLY A 106 6.02 14.93 -10.32
C GLY A 106 4.82 13.99 -10.24
N ASP A 107 4.86 12.84 -10.92
CA ASP A 107 3.71 11.94 -10.96
C ASP A 107 3.18 11.68 -9.55
N LYS A 108 1.91 12.07 -9.32
CA LYS A 108 1.15 11.76 -8.12
C LYS A 108 1.18 10.24 -8.03
N TYR A 109 1.92 9.74 -7.05
CA TYR A 109 2.13 8.32 -6.79
C TYR A 109 1.36 8.00 -5.54
N PRO A 110 0.56 6.93 -5.47
CA PRO A 110 -0.04 6.55 -4.21
C PRO A 110 0.99 5.73 -3.42
N ILE A 111 1.14 6.03 -2.13
CA ILE A 111 2.13 5.43 -1.22
C ILE A 111 2.30 3.95 -1.54
N SER A 112 3.47 3.58 -2.06
CA SER A 112 3.74 2.18 -2.33
C SER A 112 5.23 1.89 -2.33
N ASN A 113 5.56 0.82 -1.60
CA ASN A 113 6.88 0.40 -1.15
C ASN A 113 7.82 1.56 -0.78
N LEU A 114 7.56 2.15 0.39
CA LEU A 114 8.38 3.21 1.00
C LEU A 114 9.80 2.77 1.37
N SER A 115 10.10 1.49 1.16
CA SER A 115 11.37 0.85 1.41
C SER A 115 11.90 0.32 0.07
N GLU A 116 12.93 0.95 -0.48
CA GLU A 116 13.77 0.23 -1.42
C GLU A 116 14.41 -0.94 -0.67
N PRO A 117 14.38 -2.16 -1.21
CA PRO A 117 15.14 -3.28 -0.66
C PRO A 117 16.62 -2.86 -0.54
N GLY A 118 17.10 -2.67 0.70
CA GLY A 118 18.51 -2.40 0.98
C GLY A 118 18.90 -0.96 1.35
N LEU A 119 17.97 -0.01 1.50
CA LEU A 119 18.33 1.38 1.86
C LEU A 119 18.46 1.68 3.36
N THR A 120 18.14 0.74 4.25
CA THR A 120 18.38 0.93 5.68
C THR A 120 19.05 -0.28 6.29
N ASP A 121 20.32 -0.14 6.69
CA ASP A 121 21.04 -1.04 7.61
C ASP A 121 20.40 -1.10 9.03
N TRP A 122 19.28 -0.42 9.22
CA TRP A 122 18.52 -0.34 10.46
C TRP A 122 17.31 -1.27 10.36
N GLU A 123 17.30 -2.35 11.14
CA GLU A 123 16.10 -3.17 11.39
C GLU A 123 15.05 -2.27 12.08
N ARG A 124 14.02 -1.85 11.36
CA ARG A 124 12.97 -0.96 11.87
C ARG A 124 11.87 -1.77 12.55
N GLU A 125 11.53 -1.40 13.79
CA GLU A 125 10.34 -1.90 14.46
C GLU A 125 9.15 -0.98 14.12
N MET A 126 8.39 -1.33 13.07
CA MET A 126 7.17 -0.58 12.74
C MET A 126 6.10 -0.75 13.84
N ALA A 127 5.61 0.36 14.40
CA ALA A 127 4.49 0.34 15.36
C ALA A 127 3.17 -0.16 14.74
N ALA A 128 3.01 0.03 13.44
CA ALA A 128 1.78 -0.25 12.69
C ALA A 128 2.06 -0.44 11.19
N PRO A 129 1.13 -0.98 10.39
CA PRO A 129 1.23 -0.94 8.93
C PRO A 129 1.18 0.50 8.39
N LEU A 130 1.56 0.69 7.14
CA LEU A 130 1.53 1.99 6.44
C LEU A 130 0.17 2.26 5.78
N ARG A 131 -0.62 1.21 5.54
CA ARG A 131 -1.94 1.32 4.93
C ARG A 131 -2.94 0.35 5.56
N ALA A 132 -4.20 0.75 5.63
CA ALA A 132 -5.31 -0.15 5.90
C ALA A 132 -6.21 -0.22 4.67
N ASP A 133 -6.43 -1.42 4.14
CA ASP A 133 -7.34 -1.68 3.05
C ASP A 133 -8.70 -2.09 3.67
N ILE A 134 -9.63 -1.14 3.73
CA ILE A 134 -10.89 -1.19 4.47
C ILE A 134 -12.03 -1.53 3.53
N VAL A 135 -12.76 -2.61 3.81
CA VAL A 135 -13.98 -2.96 3.08
C VAL A 135 -15.06 -1.90 3.36
N GLN A 136 -15.75 -1.47 2.30
CA GLN A 136 -16.86 -0.52 2.42
C GLN A 136 -17.86 -0.97 3.50
N GLY A 137 -18.28 -0.03 4.33
CA GLY A 137 -19.20 -0.28 5.42
C GLY A 137 -19.87 1.02 5.90
N PRO A 138 -20.70 0.95 6.95
CA PRO A 138 -21.43 2.12 7.45
C PRO A 138 -20.47 3.26 7.83
N PRO A 139 -20.69 4.51 7.38
CA PRO A 139 -19.74 5.61 7.58
C PRO A 139 -19.36 5.88 9.04
N ASP A 140 -20.33 5.82 9.97
CA ASP A 140 -20.05 6.03 11.39
C ASP A 140 -19.13 4.95 11.97
N THR A 141 -19.29 3.71 11.53
CA THR A 141 -18.44 2.59 11.96
C THR A 141 -17.04 2.75 11.38
N VAL A 142 -16.92 3.03 10.09
CA VAL A 142 -15.62 3.25 9.43
C VAL A 142 -14.89 4.43 10.05
N LYS A 143 -15.59 5.53 10.38
CA LYS A 143 -15.00 6.69 11.07
C LYS A 143 -14.36 6.32 12.41
N GLN A 144 -14.98 5.42 13.18
CA GLN A 144 -14.39 4.92 14.43
C GLN A 144 -13.14 4.09 14.16
N MET A 145 -13.17 3.20 13.17
CA MET A 145 -12.00 2.41 12.78
C MET A 145 -10.83 3.30 12.34
N LEU A 146 -11.10 4.35 11.55
CA LEU A 146 -10.09 5.31 11.09
C LEU A 146 -9.41 6.04 12.25
N GLN A 147 -10.15 6.39 13.31
CA GLN A 147 -9.57 6.99 14.52
C GLN A 147 -8.57 6.05 15.19
N VAL A 148 -8.94 4.78 15.37
CA VAL A 148 -8.06 3.77 15.98
C VAL A 148 -6.80 3.57 15.13
N LEU A 149 -6.95 3.47 13.81
CA LEU A 149 -5.84 3.31 12.88
C LEU A 149 -4.90 4.53 12.87
N TRP A 150 -5.45 5.75 12.90
CA TRP A 150 -4.67 6.97 12.94
C TRP A 150 -3.89 7.12 14.24
N GLU A 151 -4.52 6.84 15.38
CA GLU A 151 -3.86 6.82 16.69
C GLU A 151 -2.76 5.76 16.78
N ALA A 152 -2.94 4.61 16.11
CA ALA A 152 -1.92 3.58 15.95
C ALA A 152 -0.77 3.99 15.00
N GLY A 153 -0.93 5.07 14.25
CA GLY A 153 0.07 5.60 13.33
C GLY A 153 0.00 5.02 11.92
N VAL A 154 -1.17 4.57 11.48
CA VAL A 154 -1.45 4.23 10.08
C VAL A 154 -1.81 5.50 9.31
N PRO A 155 -1.02 5.94 8.32
CA PRO A 155 -1.26 7.21 7.62
C PRO A 155 -2.23 7.11 6.42
N HIS A 156 -2.57 5.92 5.96
CA HIS A 156 -3.30 5.72 4.69
C HIS A 156 -4.46 4.73 4.84
N ALA A 157 -5.65 5.14 4.40
CA ALA A 157 -6.83 4.30 4.24
C ALA A 157 -7.15 4.09 2.75
N MET A 158 -7.26 2.83 2.33
CA MET A 158 -7.75 2.43 1.01
C MET A 158 -9.15 1.84 1.17
N PHE A 159 -10.18 2.48 0.62
CA PHE A 159 -11.53 1.97 0.66
C PHE A 159 -11.79 1.00 -0.50
N LEU A 160 -12.37 -0.16 -0.20
CA LEU A 160 -12.70 -1.16 -1.20
C LEU A 160 -14.19 -1.16 -1.48
N ALA A 161 -14.58 -0.62 -2.63
CA ALA A 161 -15.95 -0.68 -3.11
C ALA A 161 -16.39 -2.15 -3.22
N GLN A 162 -17.62 -2.43 -2.80
CA GLN A 162 -18.22 -3.76 -2.86
C GLN A 162 -19.34 -3.82 -3.90
N PRO A 163 -19.46 -4.93 -4.65
CA PRO A 163 -20.58 -5.10 -5.56
C PRO A 163 -21.90 -5.19 -4.77
N GLY A 164 -22.84 -4.31 -5.08
CA GLY A 164 -24.18 -4.30 -4.47
C GLY A 164 -24.32 -3.41 -3.23
N ASP A 165 -23.23 -2.89 -2.70
CA ASP A 165 -23.27 -1.84 -1.67
C ASP A 165 -23.60 -0.47 -2.28
N GLU A 166 -24.03 0.47 -1.42
CA GLU A 166 -24.41 1.81 -1.86
C GLU A 166 -23.17 2.65 -2.15
N ALA A 167 -22.74 2.70 -3.42
CA ALA A 167 -21.58 3.46 -3.88
C ALA A 167 -21.61 4.96 -3.47
N ALA A 168 -22.79 5.54 -3.29
CA ALA A 168 -22.96 6.92 -2.81
C ALA A 168 -22.46 7.16 -1.37
N GLN A 169 -22.11 6.11 -0.62
CA GLN A 169 -21.50 6.22 0.70
C GLN A 169 -19.98 6.42 0.64
N LEU A 170 -19.32 6.02 -0.47
CA LEU A 170 -17.86 6.08 -0.61
C LEU A 170 -17.28 7.49 -0.39
N PRO A 171 -17.88 8.58 -0.91
CA PRO A 171 -17.39 9.93 -0.64
C PRO A 171 -17.36 10.29 0.85
N HIS A 172 -18.32 9.80 1.65
CA HIS A 172 -18.34 10.03 3.09
C HIS A 172 -17.20 9.28 3.82
N LEU A 173 -16.80 8.11 3.31
CA LEU A 173 -15.65 7.38 3.86
C LEU A 173 -14.36 8.13 3.58
N VAL A 174 -14.22 8.64 2.36
CA VAL A 174 -13.10 9.50 1.94
C VAL A 174 -13.03 10.75 2.81
N GLU A 175 -14.14 11.47 2.97
CA GLU A 175 -14.21 12.67 3.83
C GLU A 175 -13.79 12.35 5.27
N ALA A 176 -14.22 11.20 5.82
CA ALA A 176 -13.86 10.80 7.17
C ALA A 176 -12.35 10.53 7.35
N ALA A 177 -11.66 10.06 6.31
CA ALA A 177 -10.20 9.91 6.31
C ALA A 177 -9.50 11.28 6.15
N GLU A 178 -9.98 12.12 5.23
CA GLU A 178 -9.41 13.45 4.98
C GLU A 178 -9.53 14.36 6.22
N ASP A 179 -10.65 14.31 6.93
CA ASP A 179 -10.93 15.08 8.15
C ASP A 179 -9.85 14.92 9.24
N ILE A 180 -9.25 13.73 9.33
CA ILE A 180 -8.18 13.44 10.30
C ILE A 180 -6.79 13.51 9.68
N GLY A 181 -6.71 13.84 8.39
CA GLY A 181 -5.47 13.99 7.64
C GLY A 181 -4.89 12.68 7.16
N MET A 182 -5.66 11.61 7.01
CA MET A 182 -5.19 10.40 6.34
C MET A 182 -5.12 10.61 4.82
N ILE A 183 -4.24 9.83 4.19
CA ILE A 183 -4.27 9.65 2.74
C ILE A 183 -5.43 8.71 2.42
N ALA A 184 -6.23 9.06 1.42
CA ALA A 184 -7.44 8.34 1.04
C ALA A 184 -7.31 7.77 -0.39
N GLY A 185 -7.43 6.45 -0.50
CA GLY A 185 -7.52 5.73 -1.77
C GLY A 185 -8.89 5.08 -1.94
N LEU A 186 -9.31 4.85 -3.19
CA LEU A 186 -10.52 4.11 -3.52
C LEU A 186 -10.19 3.04 -4.56
N ARG A 187 -10.47 1.78 -4.24
CA ARG A 187 -10.38 0.66 -5.19
C ARG A 187 -11.76 0.23 -5.65
N SER A 188 -11.95 0.08 -6.96
CA SER A 188 -13.21 -0.38 -7.53
C SER A 188 -13.04 -1.13 -8.85
N VAL A 189 -14.04 -1.92 -9.21
CA VAL A 189 -14.34 -2.22 -10.62
C VAL A 189 -15.11 -1.02 -11.19
N ALA A 190 -14.83 -0.60 -12.42
CA ALA A 190 -15.35 0.68 -12.93
C ALA A 190 -16.88 0.69 -13.00
N SER A 191 -17.51 -0.43 -13.32
CA SER A 191 -18.96 -0.61 -13.37
C SER A 191 -19.66 -0.59 -12.01
N TRP A 192 -18.94 -0.71 -10.90
CA TRP A 192 -19.53 -0.66 -9.55
C TRP A 192 -19.78 0.76 -9.07
N ILE A 193 -19.10 1.76 -9.64
CA ILE A 193 -19.20 3.17 -9.23
C ILE A 193 -19.59 4.07 -10.41
N GLY A 194 -20.38 5.10 -10.11
CA GLY A 194 -20.75 6.14 -11.08
C GLY A 194 -19.67 7.21 -11.23
N THR A 195 -19.74 7.98 -12.31
CA THR A 195 -18.85 9.14 -12.52
C THR A 195 -19.08 10.24 -11.46
N ASP A 196 -20.30 10.36 -10.95
CA ASP A 196 -20.66 11.23 -9.82
C ASP A 196 -19.92 10.82 -8.54
N VAL A 197 -19.87 9.51 -8.23
CA VAL A 197 -19.13 9.00 -7.07
C VAL A 197 -17.64 9.34 -7.14
N VAL A 198 -17.03 9.28 -8.34
CA VAL A 198 -15.63 9.66 -8.54
C VAL A 198 -15.42 11.17 -8.30
N GLU A 199 -16.32 12.01 -8.83
CA GLU A 199 -16.28 13.46 -8.64
C GLU A 199 -16.47 13.86 -7.17
N ASP A 200 -17.49 13.31 -6.52
CA ASP A 200 -17.79 13.57 -5.11
C ASP A 200 -16.65 13.07 -4.20
N SER A 201 -16.04 11.92 -4.52
CA SER A 201 -14.88 11.42 -3.77
C SER A 201 -13.66 12.32 -3.95
N ALA A 202 -13.39 12.82 -5.16
CA ALA A 202 -12.33 13.79 -5.38
C ALA A 202 -12.54 15.08 -4.58
N MET A 203 -13.78 15.59 -4.56
CA MET A 203 -14.16 16.76 -3.76
C MET A 203 -14.03 16.51 -2.25
N ALA A 204 -14.24 15.28 -1.80
CA ALA A 204 -14.06 14.85 -0.42
C ALA A 204 -12.58 14.66 0.00
N GLY A 205 -11.62 14.77 -0.93
CA GLY A 205 -10.19 14.65 -0.64
C GLY A 205 -9.54 13.34 -1.07
N LEU A 206 -10.16 12.58 -1.99
CA LEU A 206 -9.54 11.37 -2.53
C LEU A 206 -8.17 11.69 -3.17
N ASP A 207 -7.14 10.91 -2.87
CA ASP A 207 -5.80 11.07 -3.44
C ASP A 207 -5.62 10.23 -4.72
N HIS A 208 -6.19 9.04 -4.75
CA HIS A 208 -6.02 8.10 -5.86
C HIS A 208 -7.20 7.15 -6.07
N LEU A 209 -7.36 6.74 -7.33
CA LEU A 209 -8.39 5.84 -7.79
C LEU A 209 -7.74 4.60 -8.42
N ASP A 210 -7.98 3.45 -7.81
CA ASP A 210 -7.49 2.14 -8.23
C ASP A 210 -8.59 1.39 -8.97
N LEU A 211 -8.42 1.19 -10.28
CA LEU A 211 -9.40 0.49 -11.12
C LEU A 211 -8.87 -0.87 -11.54
N VAL A 212 -9.73 -1.88 -11.42
CA VAL A 212 -9.43 -3.22 -11.95
C VAL A 212 -9.31 -3.14 -13.48
N TYR A 213 -8.18 -3.60 -14.02
CA TYR A 213 -7.89 -3.65 -15.45
C TYR A 213 -7.41 -5.05 -15.85
N VAL A 214 -8.30 -5.83 -16.44
CA VAL A 214 -8.07 -7.28 -16.69
C VAL A 214 -7.30 -7.51 -17.98
N SER A 215 -7.62 -6.77 -19.05
CA SER A 215 -7.02 -6.98 -20.38
C SER A 215 -7.06 -5.71 -21.23
N HIS A 216 -6.11 -5.59 -22.16
CA HIS A 216 -6.13 -4.61 -23.22
C HIS A 216 -7.21 -4.89 -24.29
N VAL A 217 -7.78 -6.11 -24.29
CA VAL A 217 -8.87 -6.50 -25.18
C VAL A 217 -10.21 -6.35 -24.45
N ALA A 218 -11.04 -5.39 -24.90
CA ALA A 218 -12.32 -5.09 -24.27
C ALA A 218 -13.20 -6.32 -23.99
N GLY A 219 -13.36 -7.22 -24.99
CA GLY A 219 -14.17 -8.42 -24.80
C GLY A 219 -13.63 -9.41 -23.76
N GLN A 220 -12.31 -9.44 -23.52
CA GLN A 220 -11.72 -10.27 -22.46
C GLN A 220 -11.88 -9.62 -21.09
N HIS A 221 -11.74 -8.28 -21.02
CA HIS A 221 -11.95 -7.52 -19.81
C HIS A 221 -13.41 -7.61 -19.35
N ASP A 222 -14.33 -7.30 -20.25
CA ASP A 222 -15.77 -7.26 -19.98
C ASP A 222 -16.33 -8.63 -19.61
N ALA A 223 -15.72 -9.73 -20.10
CA ALA A 223 -16.11 -11.08 -19.75
C ALA A 223 -15.96 -11.39 -18.25
N LEU A 224 -15.05 -10.68 -17.55
CA LEU A 224 -14.87 -10.79 -16.11
C LEU A 224 -15.50 -9.62 -15.36
N ALA A 225 -15.26 -8.38 -15.81
CA ALA A 225 -15.62 -7.17 -15.08
C ALA A 225 -17.04 -6.63 -15.37
N GLY A 226 -17.72 -7.16 -16.38
CA GLY A 226 -19.04 -6.73 -16.80
C GLY A 226 -19.04 -6.00 -18.14
N ALA A 227 -20.19 -5.95 -18.81
CA ALA A 227 -20.32 -5.34 -20.13
C ALA A 227 -19.96 -3.85 -20.11
N GLU A 228 -19.17 -3.41 -21.10
CA GLU A 228 -18.70 -2.02 -21.26
C GLU A 228 -17.80 -1.54 -20.10
N ASP A 229 -17.32 -2.44 -19.23
CA ASP A 229 -16.45 -2.07 -18.12
C ASP A 229 -15.09 -1.55 -18.62
N HIS A 230 -14.57 -2.11 -19.71
CA HIS A 230 -13.32 -1.66 -20.32
C HIS A 230 -13.38 -0.20 -20.77
N ASP A 231 -14.49 0.20 -21.42
CA ASP A 231 -14.71 1.59 -21.82
C ASP A 231 -14.87 2.50 -20.58
N ARG A 232 -15.60 2.03 -19.55
CA ARG A 232 -15.76 2.77 -18.28
C ARG A 232 -14.44 3.00 -17.56
N VAL A 233 -13.52 2.04 -17.55
CA VAL A 233 -12.18 2.21 -16.98
C VAL A 233 -11.47 3.37 -17.67
N ARG A 234 -11.51 3.44 -19.01
CA ARG A 234 -10.85 4.51 -19.77
C ARG A 234 -11.47 5.89 -19.47
N ASP A 235 -12.79 5.95 -19.38
CA ASP A 235 -13.50 7.19 -19.06
C ASP A 235 -13.21 7.66 -17.63
N GLN A 236 -13.21 6.75 -16.65
CA GLN A 236 -12.92 7.06 -15.25
C GLN A 236 -11.45 7.41 -15.04
N ILE A 237 -10.49 6.82 -15.78
CA ILE A 237 -9.08 7.25 -15.76
C ILE A 237 -8.95 8.68 -16.28
N ALA A 238 -9.62 9.01 -17.39
CA ALA A 238 -9.61 10.37 -17.93
C ALA A 238 -10.24 11.37 -16.95
N GLN A 239 -11.34 10.98 -16.30
CA GLN A 239 -11.99 11.78 -15.27
C GLN A 239 -11.08 11.98 -14.05
N ALA A 240 -10.47 10.91 -13.53
CA ALA A 240 -9.56 10.94 -12.39
C ALA A 240 -8.41 11.95 -12.63
N LYS A 241 -7.80 11.91 -13.81
CA LYS A 241 -6.78 12.89 -14.20
C LYS A 241 -7.28 14.33 -14.26
N ALA A 242 -8.47 14.54 -14.82
CA ALA A 242 -9.08 15.87 -14.89
C ALA A 242 -9.41 16.43 -13.49
N LEU A 243 -9.72 15.54 -12.55
CA LEU A 243 -9.93 15.83 -11.13
C LEU A 243 -8.62 15.79 -10.32
N GLU A 244 -7.47 15.70 -10.99
CA GLU A 244 -6.17 15.73 -10.33
C GLU A 244 -5.91 14.56 -9.37
N LEU A 245 -6.67 13.47 -9.50
CA LEU A 245 -6.43 12.19 -8.82
C LEU A 245 -5.31 11.41 -9.49
N CYS A 246 -4.63 10.56 -8.72
CA CYS A 246 -3.72 9.56 -9.27
C CYS A 246 -4.49 8.29 -9.71
N PRO A 247 -4.52 7.94 -11.01
CA PRO A 247 -5.05 6.65 -11.43
C PRO A 247 -4.04 5.52 -11.21
N VAL A 248 -4.54 4.38 -10.75
CA VAL A 248 -3.78 3.13 -10.58
C VAL A 248 -4.53 1.99 -11.25
N ALA A 249 -3.82 1.16 -12.00
CA ALA A 249 -4.38 -0.07 -12.54
C ALA A 249 -4.14 -1.24 -11.58
N GLN A 250 -5.19 -1.97 -11.23
CA GLN A 250 -5.13 -3.23 -10.49
C GLN A 250 -5.29 -4.37 -11.50
N VAL A 251 -4.21 -5.09 -11.77
CA VAL A 251 -4.16 -6.11 -12.83
C VAL A 251 -4.15 -7.51 -12.20
N PRO A 252 -5.28 -8.24 -12.20
CA PRO A 252 -5.29 -9.66 -11.85
C PRO A 252 -4.51 -10.44 -12.90
N LEU A 253 -3.59 -11.30 -12.48
CA LEU A 253 -2.86 -12.21 -13.36
C LEU A 253 -3.44 -13.61 -13.24
N MET A 254 -3.83 -14.15 -14.38
CA MET A 254 -4.42 -15.47 -14.57
C MET A 254 -3.92 -16.07 -15.89
N GLU A 255 -4.19 -17.36 -16.12
CA GLU A 255 -3.66 -18.08 -17.28
C GLU A 255 -3.98 -17.37 -18.62
N SER A 256 -5.18 -16.78 -18.72
CA SER A 256 -5.65 -16.13 -19.95
C SER A 256 -5.02 -14.77 -20.28
N ASN A 257 -4.36 -14.09 -19.33
CA ASN A 257 -3.77 -12.76 -19.55
C ASN A 257 -2.28 -12.63 -19.16
N ALA A 258 -1.71 -13.59 -18.43
CA ALA A 258 -0.33 -13.50 -17.95
C ALA A 258 0.72 -13.42 -19.08
N VAL A 259 0.40 -13.93 -20.27
CA VAL A 259 1.27 -13.83 -21.46
C VAL A 259 1.16 -12.49 -22.18
N ALA A 260 0.14 -11.69 -21.86
CA ALA A 260 -0.17 -10.41 -22.50
C ALA A 260 0.11 -9.20 -21.60
N VAL A 261 0.95 -9.39 -20.58
CA VAL A 261 1.36 -8.35 -19.63
C VAL A 261 1.96 -7.15 -20.37
N ASP A 262 2.76 -7.40 -21.39
CA ASP A 262 3.46 -6.37 -22.15
C ASP A 262 2.46 -5.48 -22.90
N GLU A 263 1.47 -6.08 -23.56
CA GLU A 263 0.39 -5.36 -24.22
C GLU A 263 -0.53 -4.63 -23.23
N ILE A 264 -0.80 -5.23 -22.07
CA ILE A 264 -1.56 -4.58 -20.98
C ILE A 264 -0.85 -3.31 -20.53
N ALA A 265 0.44 -3.42 -20.21
CA ALA A 265 1.28 -2.31 -19.78
C ALA A 265 1.38 -1.20 -20.84
N GLN A 266 1.60 -1.57 -22.10
CA GLN A 266 1.65 -0.61 -23.20
C GLN A 266 0.31 0.11 -23.40
N GLU A 267 -0.82 -0.57 -23.25
CA GLU A 267 -2.13 0.08 -23.35
C GLU A 267 -2.40 1.03 -22.18
N LEU A 268 -2.05 0.63 -20.95
CA LEU A 268 -2.11 1.49 -19.77
C LEU A 268 -1.22 2.73 -19.92
N ALA A 269 -0.01 2.57 -20.47
CA ALA A 269 0.89 3.68 -20.76
C ALA A 269 0.30 4.66 -21.80
N LYS A 270 -0.43 4.18 -22.83
CA LYS A 270 -1.10 5.07 -23.82
C LYS A 270 -2.20 5.92 -23.21
N ILE A 271 -2.90 5.40 -22.21
CA ILE A 271 -3.86 6.17 -21.42
C ILE A 271 -3.21 6.82 -20.20
N GLU A 272 -1.88 6.95 -20.21
CA GLU A 272 -0.97 7.54 -19.22
C GLU A 272 -1.28 7.11 -17.78
N VAL A 273 -1.47 5.80 -17.58
CA VAL A 273 -1.43 5.15 -16.28
C VAL A 273 -0.05 4.52 -16.12
N ALA A 274 0.73 5.07 -15.21
CA ALA A 274 2.08 4.56 -14.89
C ALA A 274 2.08 3.65 -13.66
N ASN A 275 1.05 3.72 -12.80
CA ASN A 275 1.01 2.98 -11.55
C ASN A 275 0.20 1.69 -11.75
N ILE A 276 0.87 0.55 -11.60
CA ILE A 276 0.24 -0.76 -11.81
C ILE A 276 0.53 -1.67 -10.62
N VAL A 277 -0.53 -2.22 -10.03
CA VAL A 277 -0.46 -3.24 -9.00
C VAL A 277 -0.87 -4.57 -9.62
N PHE A 278 0.06 -5.52 -9.65
CA PHE A 278 -0.19 -6.88 -10.10
C PHE A 278 -0.46 -7.80 -8.92
N TYR A 279 -1.39 -8.74 -9.11
CA TYR A 279 -1.61 -9.84 -8.17
C TYR A 279 -1.95 -11.11 -8.94
N ALA A 280 -1.31 -12.21 -8.57
CA ALA A 280 -1.55 -13.50 -9.21
C ALA A 280 -2.65 -14.27 -8.48
N LEU A 281 -3.61 -14.80 -9.23
CA LEU A 281 -4.49 -15.87 -8.77
C LEU A 281 -3.73 -17.19 -8.92
N ALA A 282 -3.17 -17.69 -7.83
CA ALA A 282 -2.16 -18.73 -7.84
C ALA A 282 -2.65 -20.05 -7.20
N CYS A 283 -2.13 -21.17 -7.70
CA CYS A 283 -2.38 -22.50 -7.16
C CYS A 283 -1.06 -23.31 -7.07
N PRO A 284 -0.98 -24.33 -6.20
CA PRO A 284 0.11 -25.29 -6.19
C PRO A 284 0.29 -25.95 -7.54
N ASP A 285 1.49 -26.46 -7.76
CA ASP A 285 1.86 -27.05 -9.04
C ASP A 285 1.03 -28.29 -9.40
N ASP A 286 0.51 -29.00 -8.40
CA ASP A 286 -0.27 -30.24 -8.47
C ASP A 286 -1.79 -30.03 -8.40
N ASP A 287 -2.27 -28.79 -8.33
CA ASP A 287 -3.71 -28.44 -8.26
C ASP A 287 -4.28 -28.32 -9.69
N GLU A 288 -4.64 -29.46 -10.30
CA GLU A 288 -5.13 -29.53 -11.70
C GLU A 288 -6.50 -28.85 -11.90
N ASP A 289 -7.37 -28.91 -10.88
CA ASP A 289 -8.70 -28.30 -10.93
C ASP A 289 -8.60 -26.77 -10.97
N ALA A 290 -7.78 -26.17 -10.08
CA ALA A 290 -7.53 -24.74 -10.10
C ALA A 290 -6.87 -24.27 -11.41
N GLN A 291 -5.91 -25.04 -11.94
CA GLN A 291 -5.27 -24.74 -13.24
C GLN A 291 -6.29 -24.75 -14.38
N THR A 292 -7.21 -25.72 -14.40
CA THR A 292 -8.29 -25.79 -15.40
C THR A 292 -9.25 -24.62 -15.32
N MET A 293 -9.42 -24.04 -14.13
CA MET A 293 -10.22 -22.82 -13.90
C MET A 293 -9.46 -21.52 -14.21
N GLY A 294 -8.19 -21.59 -14.64
CA GLY A 294 -7.39 -20.44 -15.07
C GLY A 294 -6.42 -19.90 -14.01
N ALA A 295 -6.25 -20.58 -12.87
CA ALA A 295 -5.25 -20.21 -11.87
C ALA A 295 -3.83 -20.48 -12.37
N LEU A 296 -2.88 -19.64 -11.94
CA LEU A 296 -1.47 -19.75 -12.28
C LEU A 296 -0.76 -20.75 -11.36
N PRO A 297 -0.11 -21.79 -11.88
CA PRO A 297 0.68 -22.69 -11.06
C PRO A 297 1.90 -21.97 -10.46
N ALA A 298 2.24 -22.27 -9.21
CA ALA A 298 3.34 -21.66 -8.46
C ALA A 298 4.66 -21.54 -9.24
N ARG A 299 5.02 -22.57 -10.00
CA ARG A 299 6.24 -22.60 -10.84
C ARG A 299 6.32 -21.49 -11.88
N THR A 300 5.20 -20.92 -12.31
CA THR A 300 5.12 -19.91 -13.36
C THR A 300 5.37 -18.49 -12.85
N LEU A 301 5.12 -18.24 -11.56
CA LEU A 301 5.16 -16.88 -10.99
C LEU A 301 6.52 -16.18 -11.14
N PRO A 302 7.69 -16.83 -10.93
CA PRO A 302 8.97 -16.15 -11.16
C PRO A 302 9.20 -15.73 -12.62
N GLN A 303 8.72 -16.52 -13.58
CA GLN A 303 8.87 -16.18 -15.00
C GLN A 303 7.98 -15.00 -15.38
N ILE A 304 6.75 -14.97 -14.88
CA ILE A 304 5.82 -13.84 -15.08
C ILE A 304 6.38 -12.58 -14.43
N ALA A 305 6.98 -12.69 -13.25
CA ALA A 305 7.62 -11.56 -12.58
C ALA A 305 8.83 -11.01 -13.33
N ALA A 306 9.67 -11.89 -13.89
CA ALA A 306 10.78 -11.45 -14.74
C ALA A 306 10.28 -10.70 -15.99
N LEU A 307 9.19 -11.17 -16.61
CA LEU A 307 8.56 -10.48 -17.74
C LEU A 307 8.04 -9.10 -17.34
N ILE A 308 7.34 -9.00 -16.19
CA ILE A 308 6.82 -7.72 -15.68
C ILE A 308 7.94 -6.71 -15.41
N GLU A 309 9.07 -7.15 -14.87
CA GLU A 309 10.22 -6.28 -14.64
C GLU A 309 10.85 -5.79 -15.95
N GLU A 310 11.01 -6.66 -16.95
CA GLU A 310 11.47 -6.27 -18.30
C GLU A 310 10.51 -5.24 -18.94
N THR A 311 9.20 -5.52 -18.91
CA THR A 311 8.17 -4.59 -19.38
C THR A 311 8.21 -3.23 -18.66
N SER A 312 8.57 -3.21 -17.38
CA SER A 312 8.63 -1.98 -16.57
C SER A 312 9.70 -1.02 -17.07
N GLU A 313 10.84 -1.54 -17.51
CA GLU A 313 11.96 -0.77 -18.04
C GLU A 313 11.56 -0.07 -19.35
N ASP A 314 10.77 -0.75 -20.19
CA ASP A 314 10.35 -0.24 -21.50
C ASP A 314 9.25 0.82 -21.45
N THR A 315 8.37 0.72 -20.45
CA THR A 315 7.19 1.60 -20.32
C THR A 315 7.38 2.74 -19.31
N LEU A 316 8.48 2.72 -18.56
CA LEU A 316 8.72 3.60 -17.39
C LEU A 316 7.58 3.51 -16.36
N GLY A 317 6.87 2.38 -16.33
CA GLY A 317 5.81 2.10 -15.39
C GLY A 317 6.35 1.75 -14.01
N ARG A 318 5.60 2.10 -12.97
CA ARG A 318 5.88 1.79 -11.57
C ARG A 318 5.04 0.59 -11.16
N TYR A 319 5.70 -0.56 -11.07
CA TYR A 319 5.03 -1.83 -10.90
C TYR A 319 5.20 -2.36 -9.48
N LEU A 320 4.08 -2.82 -8.92
CA LEU A 320 3.99 -3.34 -7.57
C LEU A 320 3.41 -4.74 -7.60
N TRP A 321 3.88 -5.56 -6.66
CA TRP A 321 3.36 -6.88 -6.43
C TRP A 321 2.58 -6.92 -5.13
N ALA A 322 1.29 -7.21 -5.22
CA ALA A 322 0.54 -7.66 -4.06
C ALA A 322 0.90 -9.13 -3.76
N PRO A 323 0.64 -9.62 -2.54
CA PRO A 323 0.74 -11.03 -2.24
C PRO A 323 -0.06 -11.87 -3.25
N PRO A 324 0.52 -12.97 -3.80
CA PRO A 324 -0.27 -13.91 -4.59
C PRO A 324 -1.48 -14.38 -3.79
N VAL A 325 -2.61 -14.53 -4.46
CA VAL A 325 -3.88 -14.98 -3.88
C VAL A 325 -3.99 -16.47 -4.10
N ARG A 326 -4.22 -17.24 -3.04
CA ARG A 326 -4.49 -18.67 -3.18
C ARG A 326 -5.87 -18.85 -3.83
N PHE A 327 -5.90 -19.46 -5.00
CA PHE A 327 -7.12 -19.74 -5.72
C PHE A 327 -8.03 -20.72 -4.96
N ASP A 328 -9.31 -20.39 -4.91
CA ASP A 328 -10.40 -21.19 -4.34
C ASP A 328 -11.27 -21.76 -5.47
N THR A 329 -11.34 -23.09 -5.58
CA THR A 329 -12.15 -23.75 -6.61
C THR A 329 -13.67 -23.69 -6.32
N SER A 330 -14.08 -23.24 -5.14
CA SER A 330 -15.49 -23.00 -4.79
C SER A 330 -16.05 -21.70 -5.37
N HIS A 331 -15.17 -20.79 -5.82
CA HIS A 331 -15.53 -19.51 -6.43
C HIS A 331 -15.15 -19.47 -7.91
N THR A 332 -15.85 -18.66 -8.68
CA THR A 332 -15.49 -18.44 -10.09
C THR A 332 -14.20 -17.63 -10.22
N LEU A 333 -13.53 -17.77 -11.37
CA LEU A 333 -12.36 -16.96 -11.71
C LEU A 333 -12.68 -15.45 -11.66
N ALA A 334 -13.84 -15.05 -12.16
CA ALA A 334 -14.28 -13.66 -12.18
C ALA A 334 -14.45 -13.09 -10.76
N GLU A 335 -15.15 -13.81 -9.87
CA GLU A 335 -15.36 -13.36 -8.48
C GLU A 335 -14.02 -13.08 -7.78
N GLN A 336 -13.05 -13.99 -7.91
CA GLN A 336 -11.74 -13.84 -7.27
C GLN A 336 -10.88 -12.76 -7.94
N ALA A 337 -10.93 -12.66 -9.27
CA ALA A 337 -10.23 -11.62 -10.01
C ALA A 337 -10.72 -10.23 -9.59
N LEU A 338 -12.03 -10.01 -9.44
CA LEU A 338 -12.60 -8.72 -9.04
C LEU A 338 -12.50 -8.45 -7.53
N ALA A 339 -12.55 -9.48 -6.69
CA ALA A 339 -12.33 -9.35 -5.23
C ALA A 339 -10.90 -8.89 -4.92
N GLY A 340 -9.93 -9.28 -5.75
CA GLY A 340 -8.54 -8.87 -5.62
C GLY A 340 -7.82 -9.52 -4.43
N PRO A 341 -6.58 -9.10 -4.13
CA PRO A 341 -5.83 -9.63 -3.01
C PRO A 341 -6.38 -9.10 -1.69
N ARG A 342 -6.10 -9.82 -0.59
CA ARG A 342 -6.43 -9.36 0.76
C ARG A 342 -5.80 -8.02 1.07
N THR A 343 -4.64 -7.70 0.52
CA THR A 343 -4.15 -6.31 0.52
C THR A 343 -3.34 -6.05 -0.75
N ALA A 344 -3.17 -4.79 -1.14
CA ALA A 344 -2.30 -4.44 -2.26
C ALA A 344 -0.78 -4.41 -1.92
N GLY A 345 -0.32 -5.01 -0.81
CA GLY A 345 1.11 -5.07 -0.49
C GLY A 345 1.46 -5.40 0.98
N ASP A 346 2.74 -5.69 1.25
CA ASP A 346 3.23 -6.14 2.56
C ASP A 346 3.33 -5.07 3.66
N VAL A 347 3.06 -3.82 3.32
CA VAL A 347 2.99 -2.73 4.30
C VAL A 347 1.54 -2.39 4.66
N ALA A 348 0.59 -3.24 4.28
CA ALA A 348 -0.84 -3.03 4.47
C ALA A 348 -1.50 -4.12 5.34
N ILE A 349 -2.68 -3.81 5.87
CA ILE A 349 -3.57 -4.76 6.55
C ILE A 349 -4.96 -4.72 5.91
N ARG A 350 -5.71 -5.81 6.03
CA ARG A 350 -7.14 -5.84 5.67
C ARG A 350 -7.96 -5.52 6.91
N VAL A 351 -8.95 -4.65 6.74
CA VAL A 351 -9.99 -4.38 7.73
C VAL A 351 -11.34 -4.66 7.08
N GLU A 352 -12.11 -5.57 7.64
CA GLU A 352 -13.46 -5.87 7.17
C GLU A 352 -14.46 -4.82 7.70
N ALA A 353 -15.65 -4.74 7.09
CA ALA A 353 -16.68 -3.75 7.46
C ALA A 353 -17.18 -3.86 8.91
N ASP A 354 -16.97 -5.02 9.55
CA ASP A 354 -17.30 -5.26 10.96
C ASP A 354 -16.16 -4.89 11.92
N GLY A 355 -15.00 -4.44 11.41
CA GLY A 355 -13.82 -4.07 12.18
C GLY A 355 -12.77 -5.18 12.32
N SER A 356 -13.03 -6.41 11.81
CA SER A 356 -12.08 -7.53 11.88
C SER A 356 -10.82 -7.24 11.08
N VAL A 357 -9.66 -7.53 11.66
CA VAL A 357 -8.34 -7.21 11.08
C VAL A 357 -7.58 -8.46 10.67
N PHE A 358 -6.95 -8.43 9.48
CA PHE A 358 -6.19 -9.55 8.94
C PHE A 358 -4.83 -9.12 8.39
N PRO A 359 -3.76 -9.93 8.59
CA PRO A 359 -2.47 -9.71 7.95
C PRO A 359 -2.54 -9.97 6.45
N PRO A 360 -1.63 -9.41 5.63
CA PRO A 360 -1.73 -9.48 4.18
C PRO A 360 -1.38 -10.84 3.58
N ARG A 361 -0.64 -11.69 4.31
CA ARG A 361 -0.17 -13.01 3.87
C ARG A 361 -0.63 -14.14 4.79
N GLY A 362 -0.55 -15.37 4.29
CA GLY A 362 -0.88 -16.60 5.00
C GLY A 362 -2.38 -16.85 5.06
N LYS A 363 -2.77 -17.85 5.85
CA LYS A 363 -4.18 -18.18 6.13
C LYS A 363 -4.93 -16.98 6.72
N LYS A 364 -6.19 -16.81 6.32
CA LYS A 364 -7.08 -15.78 6.85
C LYS A 364 -7.43 -16.08 8.31
N GLU A 365 -6.62 -15.52 9.20
CA GLU A 365 -6.78 -15.62 10.65
C GLU A 365 -7.00 -14.21 11.19
N CYS A 366 -8.09 -14.03 11.92
CA CYS A 366 -8.47 -12.73 12.48
C CYS A 366 -7.49 -12.37 13.61
N ALA A 367 -6.87 -11.21 13.50
CA ALA A 367 -5.95 -10.67 14.51
C ALA A 367 -6.68 -10.02 15.70
N GLY A 368 -7.95 -9.67 15.52
CA GLY A 368 -8.80 -8.96 16.47
C GLY A 368 -9.73 -7.99 15.74
N ASN A 369 -10.46 -7.17 16.48
CA ASN A 369 -11.45 -6.24 15.94
C ASN A 369 -11.19 -4.79 16.41
N LEU A 370 -11.12 -3.83 15.47
CA LEU A 370 -10.83 -2.42 15.78
C LEU A 370 -11.86 -1.74 16.68
N LEU A 371 -13.08 -2.27 16.77
CA LEU A 371 -14.17 -1.71 17.57
C LEU A 371 -14.22 -2.30 18.98
N GLU A 372 -13.49 -3.40 19.23
CA GLU A 372 -13.57 -4.17 20.47
C GLU A 372 -12.20 -4.31 21.18
N ASP A 373 -11.13 -4.42 20.42
CA ASP A 373 -9.78 -4.70 20.89
C ASP A 373 -8.87 -3.46 20.81
N THR A 374 -7.84 -3.42 21.68
CA THR A 374 -6.79 -2.41 21.58
C THR A 374 -5.83 -2.71 20.43
N TRP A 375 -5.22 -1.67 19.85
CA TRP A 375 -4.21 -1.85 18.78
C TRP A 375 -3.06 -2.77 19.20
N ASP A 376 -2.55 -2.64 20.42
CA ASP A 376 -1.46 -3.49 20.94
C ASP A 376 -1.85 -4.98 20.98
N THR A 377 -3.12 -5.29 21.27
CA THR A 377 -3.64 -6.66 21.21
C THR A 377 -3.66 -7.19 19.77
N ILE A 378 -4.19 -6.39 18.84
CA ILE A 378 -4.28 -6.74 17.42
C ILE A 378 -2.87 -6.94 16.84
N TRP A 379 -2.00 -5.94 16.97
CA TRP A 379 -0.64 -5.95 16.43
C TRP A 379 0.28 -6.99 17.09
N GLY A 380 0.00 -7.33 18.36
CA GLY A 380 0.68 -8.36 19.14
C GLY A 380 0.20 -9.80 18.88
N SER A 381 -0.87 -9.98 18.10
CA SER A 381 -1.46 -11.30 17.81
C SER A 381 -0.49 -12.25 17.10
N ASP A 382 -0.73 -13.56 17.24
CA ASP A 382 0.14 -14.60 16.70
C ASP A 382 0.24 -14.53 15.17
N CYS A 383 -0.84 -14.20 14.48
CA CYS A 383 -0.83 -14.05 13.02
C CYS A 383 0.03 -12.86 12.55
N PHE A 384 -0.02 -11.71 13.24
CA PHE A 384 0.84 -10.57 12.94
C PHE A 384 2.31 -10.80 13.34
N ARG A 385 2.57 -11.50 14.44
CA ARG A 385 3.94 -11.88 14.83
C ARG A 385 4.58 -12.80 13.78
N ARG A 386 3.89 -13.87 13.38
CA ARG A 386 4.35 -14.78 12.30
C ARG A 386 4.58 -14.02 10.98
N TYR A 387 3.69 -13.08 10.69
CA TYR A 387 3.79 -12.25 9.50
C TYR A 387 5.06 -11.39 9.51
N ARG A 388 5.34 -10.66 10.60
CA ARG A 388 6.54 -9.82 10.72
C ARG A 388 7.82 -10.65 10.72
N GLU A 389 7.86 -11.77 11.44
CA GLU A 389 8.99 -12.70 11.45
C GLU A 389 9.33 -13.20 10.03
N ARG A 390 8.31 -13.43 9.20
CA ARG A 390 8.49 -13.81 7.80
C ARG A 390 9.07 -12.67 6.95
N LEU A 391 8.64 -11.43 7.15
CA LEU A 391 9.20 -10.28 6.43
C LEU A 391 10.67 -10.01 6.80
N GLU A 392 11.05 -10.23 8.06
CA GLU A 392 12.43 -10.08 8.55
C GLU A 392 13.35 -11.17 8.01
N ALA A 393 12.83 -12.38 7.83
CA ALA A 393 13.57 -13.53 7.32
C ALA A 393 12.82 -14.23 6.17
N PRO A 394 12.70 -13.58 5.00
CA PRO A 394 11.92 -14.11 3.88
C PRO A 394 12.51 -15.44 3.40
N GLY A 395 11.65 -16.38 3.04
CA GLY A 395 12.08 -17.65 2.47
C GLY A 395 12.73 -17.41 1.12
N ARG A 396 14.07 -17.46 1.04
CA ARG A 396 14.79 -17.26 -0.23
C ARG A 396 15.36 -18.56 -0.78
N CYS A 397 15.21 -18.75 -2.08
CA CYS A 397 15.89 -19.81 -2.82
C CYS A 397 17.39 -19.53 -2.88
N ARG A 398 18.22 -20.56 -3.03
CA ARG A 398 19.68 -20.39 -3.13
C ARG A 398 20.11 -19.60 -4.38
N ASP A 399 19.35 -19.73 -5.47
CA ASP A 399 19.57 -19.06 -6.76
C ASP A 399 18.48 -18.01 -7.02
N CYS A 400 18.13 -17.21 -5.99
CA CYS A 400 17.07 -16.21 -6.11
C CYS A 400 17.47 -15.11 -7.11
N PRO A 401 16.64 -14.81 -8.12
CA PRO A 401 16.92 -13.78 -9.12
C PRO A 401 16.74 -12.33 -8.62
N ASP A 402 16.46 -12.13 -7.32
CA ASP A 402 16.19 -10.82 -6.69
C ASP A 402 15.05 -10.00 -7.33
N LEU A 403 14.05 -10.69 -7.89
CA LEU A 403 12.83 -10.09 -8.42
C LEU A 403 12.03 -9.37 -7.31
N LEU A 404 11.31 -8.30 -7.65
CA LEU A 404 10.46 -7.52 -6.75
C LEU A 404 9.39 -8.39 -6.06
N ILE A 405 8.79 -9.35 -6.77
CA ILE A 405 7.83 -10.29 -6.21
C ILE A 405 8.44 -11.15 -5.07
N CYS A 406 9.76 -11.34 -5.09
CA CYS A 406 10.51 -12.13 -4.11
C CYS A 406 10.94 -11.30 -2.88
N ALA A 407 10.63 -10.00 -2.83
CA ALA A 407 11.11 -9.11 -1.79
C ALA A 407 10.66 -9.53 -0.39
N ALA A 408 9.38 -9.93 -0.26
CA ALA A 408 8.75 -10.26 1.02
C ALA A 408 8.68 -11.78 1.30
N ASP A 409 8.61 -12.63 0.28
CA ASP A 409 8.68 -14.09 0.43
C ASP A 409 8.91 -14.77 -0.94
N CYS A 410 9.21 -16.06 -0.94
CA CYS A 410 9.25 -16.84 -2.18
C CYS A 410 7.84 -16.89 -2.82
N PRO A 411 7.65 -16.40 -4.06
CA PRO A 411 6.35 -16.47 -4.71
C PRO A 411 5.93 -17.91 -5.00
N LYS A 412 6.85 -18.87 -5.02
CA LYS A 412 6.53 -20.28 -5.24
C LYS A 412 6.03 -21.01 -3.99
N ASP A 413 6.18 -20.44 -2.80
CA ASP A 413 5.75 -21.06 -1.56
C ASP A 413 4.31 -20.65 -1.23
N PRO A 414 3.32 -21.57 -1.33
CA PRO A 414 1.92 -21.24 -1.08
C PRO A 414 1.63 -20.81 0.36
N SER A 415 2.53 -21.12 1.31
CA SER A 415 2.36 -20.71 2.70
C SER A 415 2.49 -19.18 2.88
N GLY A 416 3.12 -18.50 1.92
CA GLY A 416 3.31 -17.04 1.86
C GLY A 416 2.22 -16.29 1.10
N TRP A 417 1.26 -16.99 0.51
CA TRP A 417 0.16 -16.41 -0.26
C TRP A 417 -0.97 -15.95 0.66
N SER A 418 -1.81 -15.03 0.18
CA SER A 418 -3.07 -14.71 0.82
C SER A 418 -4.05 -15.87 0.62
N ASP A 419 -4.31 -16.64 1.68
CA ASP A 419 -5.23 -17.79 1.65
C ASP A 419 -6.51 -17.48 2.42
N ASP A 420 -7.55 -17.08 1.69
CA ASP A 420 -8.86 -16.66 2.21
C ASP A 420 -9.91 -17.77 2.17
N ARG A 421 -9.53 -18.97 1.72
CA ARG A 421 -10.42 -20.13 1.64
C ARG A 421 -10.97 -20.47 3.01
N GLU A 422 -12.27 -20.72 3.07
CA GLU A 422 -12.88 -21.27 4.28
C GLU A 422 -12.31 -22.68 4.52
N GLY A 423 -11.83 -22.94 5.74
CA GLY A 423 -10.96 -24.07 6.00
C GLY A 423 -11.57 -25.43 5.65
N GLU A 424 -10.84 -26.23 4.88
CA GLU A 424 -10.75 -27.65 5.19
C GLU A 424 -9.92 -27.77 6.48
N GLU A 425 -10.57 -28.06 7.60
CA GLU A 425 -9.88 -28.60 8.77
C GLU A 425 -9.08 -29.83 8.31
N HIS A 426 -7.75 -29.73 8.27
CA HIS A 426 -6.91 -30.90 8.05
C HIS A 426 -7.22 -31.92 9.16
N GLN A 427 -7.85 -33.04 8.78
CA GLN A 427 -7.89 -34.27 9.59
C GLN A 427 -6.50 -34.87 9.76
#